data_AF-A0A1G4KHI7-F1
#
_entry.id   AF-A0A1G4KHI7-F1
#
_cell.length_a   1.000
_cell.length_b   1.000
_cell.length_c   1.000
_cell.angle_alpha   90.00
_cell.angle_beta   90.00
_cell.angle_gamma   90.00
#
_symmetry.space_group_name_H-M   'P 1'
#
loop_
_entity.id
_entity.type
_entity.pdbx_description
1 polymer ?
#
loop_
_entity_poly.entity_id
_entity_poly.type
_entity_poly.pdbx_seq_one_letter_code
_entity_poly.pdbx_strand_id
1 'polypeptide(L)'
;MLNEEHAIELLELLARYDYLLEQLEATFSSGFNHLSRANYHNKDSIRGRYGSDYWDQTFKGSQFVTSSESGLALMGKEPLANYLESFKEKDEDVELESKNGAQEDTLRKRKDQMISKKKDAKTLERLSDPIFMFGGALSVPSSLRQCQSSFKGSLGLIIELVNCRRKIDAFKP
;
A
#
# COMPACT_ATOMS: atom_id res chain seq x y z
N MET A 1 -35.41 21.89 -6.19
CA MET A 1 -35.88 20.73 -6.97
C MET A 1 -34.65 20.19 -7.69
N LEU A 2 -34.39 18.87 -7.66
CA LEU A 2 -33.32 18.31 -8.47
C LEU A 2 -33.62 18.62 -9.94
N ASN A 3 -32.66 19.21 -10.64
CA ASN A 3 -32.75 19.44 -12.08
C ASN A 3 -32.69 18.08 -12.80
N GLU A 4 -33.33 17.95 -13.97
CA GLU A 4 -33.37 16.68 -14.72
C GLU A 4 -31.95 16.15 -15.03
N GLU A 5 -31.04 17.05 -15.39
CA GLU A 5 -29.63 16.75 -15.63
C GLU A 5 -28.92 16.20 -14.38
N HIS A 6 -29.19 16.78 -13.19
CA HIS A 6 -28.63 16.28 -11.93
C HIS A 6 -29.17 14.90 -11.55
N ALA A 7 -30.43 14.60 -11.91
CA ALA A 7 -31.01 13.28 -11.66
C ALA A 7 -30.36 12.21 -12.55
N ILE A 8 -30.07 12.53 -13.82
CA ILE A 8 -29.38 11.64 -14.75
C ILE A 8 -27.95 11.37 -14.26
N GLU A 9 -27.19 12.40 -13.91
CA GLU A 9 -25.82 12.25 -13.41
C GLU A 9 -25.77 11.41 -12.12
N LEU A 10 -26.72 11.62 -11.21
CA LEU A 10 -26.83 10.82 -10.00
C LEU A 10 -27.13 9.35 -10.30
N LEU A 11 -28.02 9.05 -11.25
CA LEU A 11 -28.31 7.68 -11.67
C LEU A 11 -27.09 6.99 -12.29
N GLU A 12 -26.32 7.71 -13.12
CA GLU A 12 -25.07 7.18 -13.69
C GLU A 12 -24.03 6.87 -12.61
N LEU A 13 -23.91 7.75 -11.60
CA LEU A 13 -23.01 7.52 -10.47
C LEU A 13 -23.44 6.32 -9.63
N LEU A 14 -24.74 6.13 -9.39
CA LEU A 14 -25.26 4.96 -8.66
C LEU A 14 -25.01 3.67 -9.45
N ALA A 15 -25.31 3.66 -10.75
CA ALA A 15 -25.02 2.50 -11.60
C ALA A 15 -23.52 2.17 -11.64
N ARG A 16 -22.66 3.21 -11.68
CA ARG A 16 -21.20 3.02 -11.61
C ARG A 16 -20.77 2.47 -10.25
N TYR A 17 -21.36 2.94 -9.16
CA TYR A 17 -21.08 2.46 -7.82
C TYR A 17 -21.40 0.96 -7.68
N ASP A 18 -22.58 0.54 -8.13
CA ASP A 18 -23.02 -0.86 -8.09
C ASP A 18 -22.10 -1.76 -8.92
N TYR A 19 -21.77 -1.34 -10.14
CA TYR A 19 -20.80 -2.06 -10.98
C TYR A 19 -19.45 -2.25 -10.28
N LEU A 20 -18.92 -1.19 -9.66
CA LEU A 20 -17.64 -1.27 -8.96
C LEU A 20 -17.72 -2.21 -7.74
N LEU A 21 -18.86 -2.26 -7.07
CA LEU A 21 -19.10 -3.12 -5.91
C LEU A 21 -19.13 -4.59 -6.33
N GLU A 22 -19.77 -4.93 -7.45
CA GLU A 22 -19.74 -6.29 -8.02
C GLU A 22 -18.33 -6.75 -8.37
N GLN A 23 -17.53 -5.87 -8.99
CA GLN A 23 -16.12 -6.16 -9.31
C GLN A 23 -15.29 -6.35 -8.03
N LEU A 24 -15.55 -5.53 -7.00
CA LEU A 24 -14.88 -5.65 -5.71
C LEU A 24 -15.21 -6.99 -5.04
N GLU A 25 -16.48 -7.39 -5.04
CA GLU A 25 -16.93 -8.65 -4.47
C GLU A 25 -16.24 -9.84 -5.15
N ALA A 26 -16.20 -9.86 -6.49
CA ALA A 26 -15.54 -10.92 -7.25
C ALA A 26 -14.04 -11.05 -6.88
N THR A 27 -13.33 -9.92 -6.82
CA THR A 27 -11.90 -9.91 -6.47
C THR A 27 -11.64 -10.30 -5.01
N PHE A 28 -12.48 -9.84 -4.08
CA PHE A 28 -12.39 -10.20 -2.66
C PHE A 28 -12.70 -11.68 -2.42
N SER A 29 -13.76 -12.21 -3.04
CA SER A 29 -14.12 -13.62 -2.97
C SER A 29 -12.98 -14.50 -3.44
N SER A 30 -12.37 -14.17 -4.59
CA SER A 30 -11.16 -14.85 -5.07
C SER A 30 -10.01 -14.79 -4.05
N GLY A 31 -9.72 -13.60 -3.51
CA GLY A 31 -8.68 -13.40 -2.49
C GLY A 31 -8.89 -14.27 -1.25
N PHE A 32 -10.10 -14.29 -0.69
CA PHE A 32 -10.44 -15.11 0.47
C PHE A 32 -10.42 -16.61 0.18
N ASN A 33 -10.85 -17.04 -1.01
CA ASN A 33 -10.75 -18.44 -1.42
C ASN A 33 -9.27 -18.90 -1.49
N HIS A 34 -8.40 -18.07 -2.04
CA HIS A 34 -6.97 -18.32 -2.08
C HIS A 34 -6.33 -18.34 -0.67
N LEU A 35 -6.74 -17.42 0.22
CA LEU A 35 -6.31 -17.41 1.61
C LEU A 35 -6.76 -18.67 2.37
N SER A 36 -8.02 -19.08 2.18
CA SER A 36 -8.57 -20.30 2.76
C SER A 36 -7.77 -21.53 2.32
N ARG A 37 -7.48 -21.65 1.02
CA ARG A 37 -6.64 -22.73 0.48
C ARG A 37 -5.21 -22.70 1.03
N ALA A 38 -4.61 -21.52 1.17
CA ALA A 38 -3.29 -21.37 1.77
C ALA A 38 -3.29 -21.84 3.23
N ASN A 39 -4.29 -21.43 4.02
CA ASN A 39 -4.43 -21.82 5.42
C ASN A 39 -4.73 -23.30 5.61
N TYR A 40 -5.52 -23.92 4.72
CA TYR A 40 -5.81 -25.34 4.77
C TYR A 40 -4.54 -26.21 4.59
N HIS A 41 -3.62 -25.76 3.75
CA HIS A 41 -2.35 -26.45 3.51
C HIS A 41 -1.20 -25.98 4.40
N ASN A 42 -1.41 -24.97 5.25
CA ASN A 42 -0.38 -24.51 6.16
C ASN A 42 -0.16 -25.55 7.26
N LYS A 43 1.08 -26.04 7.38
CA LYS A 43 1.50 -27.02 8.40
C LYS A 43 2.32 -26.40 9.52
N ASP A 44 2.39 -25.08 9.59
CA ASP A 44 3.07 -24.36 10.67
C ASP A 44 2.32 -24.58 11.98
N SER A 45 2.83 -25.48 12.82
CA SER A 45 2.24 -25.82 14.12
C SER A 45 2.43 -24.73 15.18
N ILE A 46 3.33 -23.77 14.95
CA ILE A 46 3.67 -22.73 15.92
C ILE A 46 2.79 -21.51 15.69
N ARG A 47 2.70 -21.03 14.44
CA ARG A 47 1.93 -19.82 14.08
C ARG A 47 0.55 -20.14 13.51
N GLY A 48 0.28 -21.39 13.17
CA GLY A 48 -1.04 -21.82 12.69
C GLY A 48 -1.40 -21.21 11.35
N ARG A 49 -2.41 -20.32 11.33
CA ARG A 49 -2.93 -19.72 10.08
C ARG A 49 -2.14 -18.48 9.71
N TYR A 50 -1.99 -18.21 8.41
CA TYR A 50 -1.45 -16.95 7.93
C TYR A 50 -2.31 -15.79 8.46
N GLY A 51 -1.68 -14.91 9.23
CA GLY A 51 -2.36 -13.86 9.98
C GLY A 51 -1.37 -12.96 10.69
N SER A 52 -1.84 -12.29 11.76
CA SER A 52 -1.09 -11.29 12.52
C SER A 52 0.22 -11.81 13.11
N ASP A 53 0.29 -13.11 13.40
CA ASP A 53 1.45 -13.74 14.01
C ASP A 53 2.68 -13.80 13.08
N TYR A 54 2.49 -13.53 11.78
CA TYR A 54 3.56 -13.40 10.79
C TYR A 54 3.93 -11.95 10.50
N TRP A 55 3.16 -10.97 10.96
CA TRP A 55 3.36 -9.57 10.57
C TRP A 55 4.64 -9.00 11.19
N ASP A 56 5.45 -8.39 10.33
CA ASP A 56 6.50 -7.48 10.77
C ASP A 56 5.85 -6.13 11.13
N GLN A 57 5.83 -5.81 12.43
CA GLN A 57 5.24 -4.55 12.92
C GLN A 57 6.01 -3.30 12.48
N THR A 58 7.25 -3.46 12.01
CA THR A 58 8.04 -2.35 11.48
C THR A 58 7.68 -2.00 10.04
N PHE A 59 7.01 -2.92 9.32
CA PHE A 59 6.66 -2.72 7.93
C PHE A 59 5.53 -1.70 7.76
N LYS A 60 5.81 -0.64 6.99
CA LYS A 60 4.91 0.51 6.83
C LYS A 60 3.89 0.37 5.69
N GLY A 61 4.04 -0.65 4.83
CA GLY A 61 3.16 -0.87 3.68
C GLY A 61 3.90 -0.93 2.34
N SER A 62 3.24 -1.51 1.33
CA SER A 62 3.73 -1.57 -0.05
C SER A 62 2.93 -0.73 -1.04
N GLN A 63 1.74 -0.28 -0.64
CA GLN A 63 0.84 0.52 -1.47
C GLN A 63 0.30 1.65 -0.62
N PHE A 64 0.32 2.86 -1.17
CA PHE A 64 -0.05 4.08 -0.45
C PHE A 64 -1.02 4.88 -1.31
N VAL A 65 -1.93 5.58 -0.65
CA VAL A 65 -2.98 6.37 -1.29
C VAL A 65 -2.85 7.79 -0.76
N THR A 66 -2.91 8.77 -1.67
CA THR A 66 -3.02 10.18 -1.31
C THR A 66 -4.49 10.58 -1.29
N SER A 67 -4.87 11.44 -0.34
CA SER A 67 -6.19 12.03 -0.27
C SER A 67 -6.08 13.52 -0.52
N SER A 68 -6.70 13.99 -1.60
CA SER A 68 -6.91 15.39 -1.91
C SER A 68 -8.41 15.72 -1.88
N GLU A 69 -8.74 17.02 -1.96
CA GLU A 69 -10.12 17.49 -2.16
C GLU A 69 -10.74 16.90 -3.44
N SER A 70 -9.91 16.67 -4.47
CA SER A 70 -10.32 16.08 -5.74
C SER A 70 -10.55 14.56 -5.70
N GLY A 71 -10.18 13.86 -4.63
CA GLY A 71 -10.38 12.42 -4.49
C GLY A 71 -9.22 11.68 -3.82
N LEU A 72 -9.36 10.36 -3.76
CA LEU A 72 -8.29 9.43 -3.46
C LEU A 72 -7.56 9.04 -4.75
N ALA A 73 -6.24 8.92 -4.70
CA ALA A 73 -5.43 8.42 -5.80
C ALA A 73 -4.26 7.58 -5.28
N LEU A 74 -3.83 6.58 -6.06
CA LEU A 74 -2.66 5.79 -5.72
C LEU A 74 -1.40 6.65 -5.81
N MET A 75 -0.54 6.60 -4.78
CA MET A 75 0.70 7.36 -4.78
C MET A 75 1.66 6.82 -5.85
N GLY A 76 2.17 7.73 -6.67
CA GLY A 76 3.27 7.43 -7.60
C GLY A 76 4.59 7.18 -6.85
N LYS A 77 5.58 6.65 -7.58
CA LYS A 77 6.90 6.27 -7.03
C LYS A 77 7.64 7.45 -6.40
N GLU A 78 7.58 8.63 -7.01
CA GLU A 78 8.27 9.85 -6.53
C GLU A 78 7.64 10.42 -5.25
N PRO A 79 6.32 10.69 -5.16
CA PRO A 79 5.68 11.07 -3.90
C PRO A 79 5.90 10.07 -2.77
N LEU A 80 5.93 8.77 -3.11
CA LEU A 80 6.14 7.70 -2.14
C LEU A 80 7.55 7.74 -1.52
N ALA A 81 8.58 8.00 -2.32
CA ALA A 81 9.95 8.12 -1.81
C ALA A 81 10.06 9.24 -0.76
N ASN A 82 9.52 10.41 -1.07
CA ASN A 82 9.50 11.55 -0.15
C ASN A 82 8.69 11.26 1.12
N TYR A 83 7.53 10.61 0.97
CA TYR A 83 6.70 10.20 2.12
C TYR A 83 7.46 9.25 3.05
N LEU A 84 8.14 8.25 2.52
CA LEU A 84 8.93 7.29 3.31
C LEU A 84 10.15 7.93 3.98
N GLU A 85 10.77 8.93 3.35
CA GLU A 85 11.89 9.68 3.95
C GLU A 85 11.44 10.51 5.15
N SER A 86 10.21 11.05 5.14
CA SER A 86 9.66 11.80 6.29
C SER A 86 9.54 10.99 7.58
N PHE A 87 9.52 9.65 7.50
CA PHE A 87 9.53 8.78 8.68
C PHE A 87 10.94 8.49 9.20
N LYS A 88 11.96 8.55 8.34
CA LYS A 88 13.35 8.29 8.75
C LYS A 88 13.92 9.44 9.59
N GLU A 89 13.58 10.67 9.25
CA GLU A 89 14.01 11.86 10.01
C GLU A 89 13.47 11.87 11.44
N LYS A 90 12.35 11.18 11.71
CA LYS A 90 11.77 11.06 13.07
C LYS A 90 12.38 9.94 13.93
N ASP A 91 12.98 8.92 13.30
CA ASP A 91 13.63 7.81 14.02
C ASP A 91 15.12 8.12 14.31
N GLU A 92 15.76 9.02 13.55
CA GLU A 92 17.17 9.42 13.76
C GLU A 92 17.39 10.30 15.01
N ASP A 93 16.34 10.92 15.58
CA ASP A 93 16.43 11.68 16.84
C ASP A 93 16.57 10.78 18.09
N VAL A 94 16.47 9.44 17.96
CA VAL A 94 16.58 8.49 19.07
C VAL A 94 17.97 7.79 19.13
N GLU A 95 18.79 7.86 18.08
CA GLU A 95 20.06 7.11 17.99
C GLU A 95 21.35 7.93 18.22
N LEU A 96 21.28 9.23 18.51
CA LEU A 96 22.47 10.10 18.60
C LEU A 96 23.14 10.23 19.98
N GLU A 97 22.67 9.57 21.04
CA GLU A 97 23.35 9.60 22.37
C GLU A 97 24.32 8.43 22.63
N SER A 98 24.87 7.79 21.60
CA SER A 98 25.99 6.86 21.81
C SER A 98 26.92 6.76 20.61
N LYS A 99 27.83 7.74 20.50
CA LYS A 99 29.29 7.53 20.50
C LYS A 99 30.02 8.81 20.10
N ASN A 100 30.57 9.50 21.10
CA ASN A 100 31.69 10.40 20.91
C ASN A 100 32.94 9.63 20.46
N GLY A 101 33.64 10.13 19.44
CA GLY A 101 34.97 9.63 19.10
C GLY A 101 35.53 10.09 17.74
N ALA A 102 36.06 11.31 17.72
CA ALA A 102 37.21 11.80 16.93
C ALA A 102 37.18 11.80 15.36
N GLN A 103 37.27 13.02 14.79
CA GLN A 103 38.23 13.53 13.78
C GLN A 103 38.68 12.58 12.63
N GLU A 104 38.64 12.91 11.35
CA GLU A 104 39.19 14.12 10.70
C GLU A 104 38.61 14.34 9.28
N ASP A 105 38.57 15.61 8.86
CA ASP A 105 38.29 16.11 7.50
C ASP A 105 39.22 15.48 6.46
N THR A 106 38.87 15.21 5.20
CA THR A 106 38.69 16.19 4.11
C THR A 106 38.51 15.32 2.85
N LEU A 107 37.48 15.50 1.99
CA LEU A 107 37.39 15.00 0.57
C LEU A 107 35.93 15.04 0.00
N ARG A 108 35.08 16.01 0.41
CA ARG A 108 33.61 15.97 0.13
C ARG A 108 33.07 16.99 -0.87
N LYS A 109 33.63 17.12 -2.09
CA LYS A 109 33.00 18.04 -3.10
C LYS A 109 32.82 17.50 -4.52
N ARG A 110 32.78 16.17 -4.71
CA ARG A 110 32.34 15.56 -6.00
C ARG A 110 31.29 14.47 -5.88
N LYS A 111 30.85 14.11 -4.67
CA LYS A 111 29.97 12.95 -4.45
C LYS A 111 28.49 13.33 -4.30
N ASP A 112 28.13 14.61 -4.27
CA ASP A 112 26.77 15.00 -3.89
C ASP A 112 25.73 14.81 -5.01
N GLN A 113 26.14 14.83 -6.29
CA GLN A 113 25.22 14.56 -7.41
C GLN A 113 25.02 13.06 -7.71
N MET A 114 25.89 12.18 -7.20
CA MET A 114 25.72 10.72 -7.31
C MET A 114 25.03 10.09 -6.08
N ILE A 115 25.00 10.79 -4.94
CA ILE A 115 24.37 10.30 -3.71
C ILE A 115 22.84 10.45 -3.77
N SER A 116 22.33 11.55 -4.34
CA SER A 116 20.87 11.77 -4.48
C SER A 116 20.22 10.68 -5.33
N LYS A 117 20.73 10.43 -6.54
CA LYS A 117 20.21 9.34 -7.41
C LYS A 117 20.38 7.93 -6.84
N LYS A 118 21.36 7.68 -5.96
CA LYS A 118 21.53 6.38 -5.28
C LYS A 118 20.62 6.22 -4.06
N LYS A 119 20.24 7.31 -3.37
CA LYS A 119 19.30 7.26 -2.24
C LYS A 119 17.89 6.94 -2.70
N ASP A 120 17.45 7.57 -3.80
CA ASP A 120 16.11 7.34 -4.36
C ASP A 120 15.92 5.88 -4.82
N ALA A 121 16.92 5.32 -5.51
CA ALA A 121 16.90 3.93 -5.94
C ALA A 121 16.90 2.94 -4.75
N LYS A 122 17.69 3.22 -3.70
CA LYS A 122 17.81 2.34 -2.54
C LYS A 122 16.60 2.39 -1.61
N THR A 123 15.86 3.51 -1.57
CA THR A 123 14.61 3.63 -0.81
C THR A 123 13.45 2.93 -1.54
N LEU A 124 13.41 2.96 -2.88
CA LEU A 124 12.42 2.22 -3.67
C LEU A 124 12.72 0.71 -3.74
N GLU A 125 14.00 0.30 -3.80
CA GLU A 125 14.44 -1.10 -3.68
C GLU A 125 14.10 -1.72 -2.32
N ARG A 126 13.81 -0.89 -1.30
CA ARG A 126 13.47 -1.33 0.06
C ARG A 126 11.96 -1.55 0.28
N LEU A 127 11.10 -1.33 -0.71
CA LEU A 127 9.72 -1.81 -0.62
C LEU A 127 9.71 -3.33 -0.83
N SER A 128 10.26 -4.04 0.15
CA SER A 128 10.23 -5.50 0.20
C SER A 128 8.79 -5.96 0.08
N ASP A 129 8.54 -6.94 -0.78
CA ASP A 129 7.20 -7.46 -0.97
C ASP A 129 6.71 -8.06 0.36
N PRO A 130 5.61 -7.57 0.96
CA PRO A 130 5.15 -8.03 2.28
C PRO A 130 4.83 -9.51 2.33
N ILE A 131 4.71 -10.16 1.17
CA ILE A 131 4.55 -11.61 1.08
C ILE A 131 5.69 -12.38 1.78
N PHE A 132 6.89 -11.79 1.85
CA PHE A 132 8.05 -12.45 2.46
C PHE A 132 8.02 -12.48 3.99
N MET A 133 7.07 -11.77 4.63
CA MET A 133 6.80 -11.93 6.06
C MET A 133 6.29 -13.34 6.40
N PHE A 134 5.63 -13.98 5.44
CA PHE A 134 5.08 -15.32 5.58
C PHE A 134 6.09 -16.42 5.23
N GLY A 135 7.35 -16.06 4.95
CA GLY A 135 8.45 -16.98 4.64
C GLY A 135 9.32 -16.54 3.47
N GLY A 136 10.41 -17.27 3.21
CA GLY A 136 11.28 -17.03 2.06
C GLY A 136 10.60 -17.33 0.71
N ALA A 137 11.26 -16.96 -0.39
CA ALA A 137 10.69 -17.06 -1.73
C ALA A 137 10.15 -18.46 -2.11
N LEU A 138 10.76 -19.52 -1.60
CA LEU A 138 10.34 -20.92 -1.84
C LEU A 138 9.36 -21.46 -0.80
N SER A 139 9.18 -20.78 0.33
CA SER A 139 8.33 -21.21 1.43
C SER A 139 6.90 -20.68 1.32
N VAL A 140 6.71 -19.55 0.65
CA VAL A 140 5.39 -18.95 0.44
C VAL A 140 4.63 -19.75 -0.62
N PRO A 141 3.46 -20.34 -0.28
CA PRO A 141 2.67 -21.11 -1.23
C PRO A 141 2.07 -20.21 -2.32
N SER A 142 1.88 -20.77 -3.52
CA SER A 142 1.31 -20.05 -4.67
C SER A 142 -0.07 -19.47 -4.40
N SER A 143 -0.91 -20.17 -3.61
CA SER A 143 -2.22 -19.67 -3.20
C SER A 143 -2.11 -18.39 -2.37
N LEU A 144 -1.11 -18.25 -1.49
CA LEU A 144 -0.92 -17.02 -0.72
C LEU A 144 -0.45 -15.86 -1.61
N ARG A 145 0.37 -16.15 -2.64
CA ARG A 145 0.75 -15.15 -3.66
C ARG A 145 -0.46 -14.70 -4.49
N GLN A 146 -1.33 -15.62 -4.87
CA GLN A 146 -2.58 -15.32 -5.59
C GLN A 146 -3.56 -14.51 -4.74
N CYS A 147 -3.68 -14.85 -3.46
CA CYS A 147 -4.41 -14.07 -2.46
C CYS A 147 -3.89 -12.62 -2.43
N GLN A 148 -2.57 -12.44 -2.31
CA GLN A 148 -1.97 -11.11 -2.32
C GLN A 148 -2.24 -10.36 -3.63
N SER A 149 -2.10 -11.01 -4.78
CA SER A 149 -2.39 -10.40 -6.08
C SER A 149 -3.86 -9.95 -6.20
N SER A 150 -4.80 -10.75 -5.68
CA SER A 150 -6.24 -10.43 -5.69
C SER A 150 -6.52 -9.18 -4.86
N PHE A 151 -5.98 -9.10 -3.64
CA PHE A 151 -6.15 -7.92 -2.79
C PHE A 151 -5.40 -6.68 -3.32
N LYS A 152 -4.16 -6.82 -3.79
CA LYS A 152 -3.42 -5.71 -4.43
C LYS A 152 -4.17 -5.17 -5.66
N GLY A 153 -4.79 -6.04 -6.44
CA GLY A 153 -5.60 -5.67 -7.61
C GLY A 153 -6.89 -4.94 -7.24
N SER A 154 -7.49 -5.27 -6.09
CA SER A 154 -8.73 -4.65 -5.61
C SER A 154 -8.56 -3.20 -5.13
N LEU A 155 -7.33 -2.75 -4.84
CA LEU A 155 -7.08 -1.40 -4.31
C LEU A 155 -7.57 -0.29 -5.27
N GLY A 156 -7.40 -0.49 -6.58
CA GLY A 156 -7.93 0.45 -7.59
C GLY A 156 -9.46 0.56 -7.53
N LEU A 157 -10.15 -0.58 -7.39
CA LEU A 157 -11.61 -0.62 -7.26
C LEU A 157 -12.09 0.11 -5.99
N ILE A 158 -11.39 -0.08 -4.86
CA ILE A 158 -11.69 0.61 -3.60
C ILE A 158 -11.53 2.13 -3.77
N ILE A 159 -10.44 2.58 -4.39
CA ILE A 159 -10.20 4.01 -4.66
C ILE A 159 -11.32 4.59 -5.52
N GLU A 160 -11.69 3.92 -6.61
CA GLU A 160 -12.79 4.35 -7.48
C GLU A 160 -14.14 4.36 -6.76
N LEU A 161 -14.44 3.36 -5.92
CA LEU A 161 -15.65 3.32 -5.10
C LEU A 161 -15.74 4.49 -4.15
N VAL A 162 -14.65 4.79 -3.43
CA VAL A 162 -14.64 5.92 -2.49
C VAL A 162 -14.82 7.24 -3.25
N ASN A 163 -14.16 7.41 -4.40
CA ASN A 163 -14.32 8.61 -5.22
C ASN A 163 -15.73 8.74 -5.78
N CYS A 164 -16.31 7.65 -6.26
CA CYS A 164 -17.70 7.59 -6.71
C CYS A 164 -18.66 7.96 -5.58
N ARG A 165 -18.44 7.41 -4.37
CA ARG A 165 -19.24 7.73 -3.20
C ARG A 165 -19.16 9.19 -2.80
N ARG A 166 -17.96 9.78 -2.81
CA ARG A 166 -17.76 11.23 -2.54
C ARG A 166 -18.53 12.08 -3.53
N LYS A 167 -18.54 11.70 -4.82
CA LYS A 167 -19.35 12.39 -5.84
C LYS A 167 -20.84 12.29 -5.53
N ILE A 168 -21.34 11.09 -5.22
CA ILE A 168 -22.75 10.89 -4.82
C ILE A 168 -23.12 11.74 -3.60
N ASP A 169 -22.25 11.78 -2.59
CA ASP A 169 -22.49 12.55 -1.37
C ASP A 169 -22.50 14.07 -1.62
N ALA A 170 -21.84 14.56 -2.68
CA ALA A 170 -21.90 15.96 -3.09
C ALA A 170 -23.26 16.38 -3.69
N PHE A 171 -24.11 15.41 -4.08
CA PHE A 171 -25.50 15.68 -4.50
C PHE A 171 -26.48 15.79 -3.33
N LYS A 172 -26.04 15.54 -2.09
CA LYS A 172 -26.88 15.76 -0.91
C LYS A 172 -27.06 17.28 -0.69
N PRO A 173 -28.28 17.74 -0.43
CA PRO A 173 -28.59 19.16 -0.20
C PRO A 173 -28.00 19.70 1.10
#